data_AF-A0A944KEI5-F1
#
_entry.id   AF-A0A944KEI5-F1
#
_cell.length_a   1.000
_cell.length_b   1.000
_cell.length_c   1.000
_cell.angle_alpha   90.00
_cell.angle_beta   90.00
_cell.angle_gamma   90.00
#
_symmetry.space_group_name_H-M   'P 1'
#
loop_
_entity.id
_entity.type
_entity.pdbx_description
1 polymer ?
#
loop_
_entity_poly.entity_id
_entity_poly.type
_entity_poly.pdbx_seq_one_letter_code
_entity_poly.pdbx_strand_id
1 'polypeptide(L)' 'MACRCPHDVIHALPPTDTRKRHEVLSGGRVVFRTFDQDQAETVAARWSGGTVRSVDHSTTPYRDT' A
#
# COMPACT_ATOMS: atom_id res chain seq x y z
N MET A 1 29.33 -1.85 38.67
CA MET A 1 29.70 -1.61 37.27
C MET A 1 28.57 -2.14 36.41
N ALA A 2 27.79 -1.28 35.77
CA ALA A 2 26.68 -1.70 34.91
C ALA A 2 27.21 -1.87 33.49
N CYS A 3 27.19 -3.10 32.99
CA CYS A 3 27.47 -3.42 31.59
C CYS A 3 26.44 -2.69 30.72
N ARG A 4 26.85 -1.62 30.04
CA ARG A 4 26.05 -1.02 28.97
C ARG A 4 26.15 -1.95 27.78
N CYS A 5 25.25 -2.92 27.69
CA CYS A 5 24.94 -3.54 26.41
C CYS A 5 24.48 -2.41 25.49
N PRO A 6 25.14 -2.13 24.36
CA PRO A 6 24.49 -1.32 23.35
C PRO A 6 23.23 -2.11 22.99
N HIS A 7 22.06 -1.55 23.30
CA HIS A 7 20.85 -1.95 22.61
C HIS A 7 21.20 -1.79 21.14
N ASP A 8 21.43 -2.90 20.45
CA ASP A 8 21.17 -3.02 19.02
C ASP A 8 19.68 -2.72 18.91
N VAL A 9 19.36 -1.43 18.88
CA VAL A 9 18.09 -0.93 18.40
C VAL A 9 18.12 -1.35 16.95
N ILE A 10 17.57 -2.54 16.69
CA ILE A 10 17.16 -2.91 15.36
C ILE A 10 16.17 -1.79 15.01
N HIS A 11 16.67 -0.77 14.31
CA HIS A 11 15.88 0.14 13.51
C HIS A 11 15.30 -0.74 12.40
N ALA A 12 14.39 -1.64 12.77
CA ALA A 12 13.51 -2.31 11.85
C ALA A 12 12.68 -1.17 11.31
N LEU A 13 13.16 -0.60 10.20
CA LEU A 13 12.37 0.22 9.31
C LEU A 13 11.00 -0.46 9.29
N PRO A 14 9.89 0.26 9.60
CA PRO A 14 8.57 -0.35 9.47
C PRO A 14 8.55 -0.99 8.09
N PRO A 15 8.13 -2.27 7.97
CA PRO A 15 8.24 -2.98 6.71
C PRO A 15 7.64 -2.07 5.66
N THR A 16 8.47 -1.56 4.74
CA THR A 16 8.00 -0.71 3.65
C THR A 16 6.90 -1.54 3.02
N ASP A 17 5.66 -1.10 3.13
CA ASP A 17 4.54 -1.87 2.63
C ASP A 17 4.64 -1.77 1.11
N THR A 18 5.37 -2.71 0.50
CA THR A 18 5.61 -2.73 -0.95
C THR A 18 4.40 -3.31 -1.68
N ARG A 19 3.28 -3.54 -0.99
CA ARG A 19 2.09 -4.11 -1.62
C ARG A 19 1.55 -3.14 -2.65
N LYS A 20 1.31 -3.66 -3.85
CA LYS A 20 0.59 -2.92 -4.88
C LYS A 20 -0.87 -2.78 -4.44
N ARG A 21 -1.40 -1.57 -4.53
CA ARG A 21 -2.83 -1.31 -4.31
C ARG A 21 -3.51 -1.18 -5.66
N HIS A 22 -4.60 -1.88 -5.86
CA HIS A 22 -5.42 -1.82 -7.05
C HIS A 22 -6.58 -0.86 -6.80
N GLU A 23 -6.72 0.14 -7.68
CA GLU A 23 -7.80 1.11 -7.66
C GLU A 23 -8.71 0.89 -8.87
N VAL A 24 -10.02 0.84 -8.65
CA VAL A 24 -10.99 0.81 -9.75
C VAL A 24 -11.45 2.23 -10.03
N LEU A 25 -11.32 2.66 -11.28
CA LEU A 25 -11.80 3.93 -11.77
C LEU A 25 -13.08 3.75 -12.58
N SER A 26 -14.06 4.63 -12.38
CA SER A 26 -15.22 4.77 -13.25
C SER A 26 -15.46 6.27 -13.49
N GLY A 27 -15.64 6.66 -14.76
CA GLY A 27 -15.82 8.06 -15.14
C GLY A 27 -14.68 8.99 -14.68
N GLY A 28 -13.45 8.47 -14.60
CA GLY A 28 -12.27 9.24 -14.16
C GLY A 28 -12.12 9.41 -12.64
N ARG A 29 -12.99 8.80 -11.82
CA ARG A 29 -12.93 8.85 -10.34
C ARG A 29 -12.65 7.46 -9.77
N VAL A 30 -11.89 7.39 -8.67
CA VAL A 30 -11.67 6.15 -7.94
C VAL A 30 -12.92 5.78 -7.16
N VAL A 31 -13.52 4.64 -7.47
CA VAL A 31 -14.74 4.13 -6.81
C VAL A 31 -14.45 3.00 -5.83
N PHE A 32 -13.30 2.32 -5.98
CA PHE A 32 -12.92 1.21 -5.12
C PHE A 32 -11.40 1.09 -5.00
N ARG A 33 -10.92 0.61 -3.84
CA ARG A 33 -9.50 0.36 -3.57
C ARG A 33 -9.35 -0.96 -2.83
N THR A 34 -8.43 -1.80 -3.28
CA THR A 34 -8.12 -3.09 -2.65
C THR A 34 -6.64 -3.44 -2.87
N PHE A 35 -6.09 -4.33 -2.07
CA PHE A 35 -4.77 -4.91 -2.31
C PHE A 35 -4.83 -6.22 -3.11
N ASP A 36 -6.04 -6.69 -3.38
CA ASP A 36 -6.31 -7.93 -4.10
C ASP A 36 -6.74 -7.63 -5.55
N GLN A 37 -5.98 -8.16 -6.51
CA GLN A 37 -6.22 -7.87 -7.93
C GLN A 37 -7.54 -8.47 -8.42
N ASP A 38 -7.87 -9.71 -8.05
CA ASP A 38 -9.09 -10.41 -8.48
C ASP A 38 -10.35 -9.67 -8.01
N GLN A 39 -10.32 -9.15 -6.77
CA GLN A 39 -11.37 -8.28 -6.24
C GLN A 39 -11.51 -7.01 -7.06
N ALA A 40 -10.41 -6.35 -7.43
CA ALA A 40 -10.44 -5.13 -8.22
C ALA A 40 -11.03 -5.38 -9.62
N GLU A 41 -10.65 -6.48 -10.27
CA GLU A 41 -11.17 -6.89 -11.58
C GLU A 41 -12.66 -7.23 -11.50
N THR A 42 -13.07 -7.95 -10.46
CA THR A 42 -14.49 -8.26 -10.21
C THR A 42 -15.33 -6.99 -10.04
N VAL A 43 -14.82 -6.01 -9.30
CA VAL A 43 -15.52 -4.72 -9.13
C VAL A 43 -15.50 -3.91 -10.43
N ALA A 44 -14.39 -3.88 -11.16
CA ALA A 44 -14.30 -3.19 -12.44
C ALA A 44 -15.29 -3.75 -13.47
N ALA A 45 -15.45 -5.08 -13.55
CA ALA A 45 -16.41 -5.72 -14.45
C ALA A 45 -17.87 -5.38 -14.12
N ARG A 46 -18.18 -5.06 -12.85
CA ARG A 46 -19.53 -4.64 -12.43
C ARG A 46 -19.82 -3.17 -12.71
N TRP A 47 -18.80 -2.35 -12.91
CA TRP A 47 -18.95 -0.92 -13.19
C TRP A 47 -18.84 -0.65 -14.70
N SER A 48 -19.84 0.00 -15.28
CA SER A 48 -19.78 0.40 -16.70
C SER A 48 -18.60 1.36 -16.92
N GLY A 49 -17.65 0.97 -17.78
CA GLY A 49 -16.41 1.70 -17.99
C GLY A 49 -15.40 1.59 -16.83
N GLY A 50 -15.54 0.57 -15.97
CA GLY A 50 -14.61 0.28 -14.89
C GLY A 50 -13.22 -0.08 -15.41
N THR A 51 -12.19 0.64 -14.96
CA THR A 51 -10.78 0.34 -15.30
C THR A 51 -9.98 0.12 -14.03
N VAL A 52 -9.19 -0.95 -13.97
CA VAL A 52 -8.29 -1.21 -12.84
C VAL A 52 -6.96 -0.50 -13.08
N ARG A 53 -6.47 0.21 -12.06
CA ARG A 53 -5.14 0.82 -12.03
C ARG A 53 -4.40 0.34 -10.79
N SER A 54 -3.27 -0.30 -10.99
CA SER A 54 -2.35 -0.65 -9.90
C SER A 54 -1.48 0.55 -9.57
N VAL A 55 -1.52 0.99 -8.31
CA VAL A 55 -0.65 2.03 -7.77
C VAL A 55 0.27 1.39 -6.74
N ASP A 56 1.56 1.68 -6.83
CA ASP A 56 2.51 1.25 -5.81
C ASP A 56 2.15 1.96 -4.50
N HIS A 57 1.79 1.20 -3.47
CA HIS A 57 1.53 1.78 -2.15
C HIS A 57 2.86 2.03 -1.44
N SER A 58 3.76 2.82 -2.01
CA SER A 58 4.96 3.22 -1.27
C SER A 58 4.52 4.12 -0.12
N THR A 59 4.39 3.54 1.07
CA THR A 59 4.33 4.32 2.30
C THR A 59 5.67 5.05 2.38
N THR A 60 5.68 6.36 2.15
CA THR A 60 6.89 7.15 2.39
C THR A 60 7.28 6.91 3.84
N PRO A 61 8.52 6.45 4.12
CA PRO A 61 8.95 6.29 5.49
C PRO A 61 8.80 7.64 6.17
N TYR A 62 8.15 7.63 7.33
CA TYR A 62 7.98 8.80 8.18
C TYR A 62 9.38 9.40 8.40
N ARG A 63 9.65 10.54 7.77
CA ARG A 63 10.90 11.27 8.01
C ARG A 63 10.72 11.96 9.35
N ASP A 64 11.31 11.37 10.39
CA ASP A 64 11.57 12.07 11.64
C ASP A 64 12.58 13.19 11.32
N THR A 65 12.12 14.44 11.35
CA THR A 65 12.96 15.66 11.28
C THR A 65 12.98 16.33 12.63
#